data_AF-A0A0D2W4L8-F1
#
_entry.id   AF-A0A0D2W4L8-F1
#
_cell.length_a   1.000
_cell.length_b   1.000
_cell.length_c   1.000
_cell.angle_alpha   90.00
_cell.angle_beta   90.00
_cell.angle_gamma   90.00
#
_symmetry.space_group_name_H-M   'P 1'
#
loop_
_entity.id
_entity.type
_entity.pdbx_description
1 polymer ?
#
loop_
_entity_poly.entity_id
_entity_poly.type
_entity_poly.pdbx_seq_one_letter_code
_entity_poly.pdbx_strand_id
1 'polypeptide(L)'
;MATISRAQLLHHPSAYFSRLPHSHSSFSINFRRRKFSVTPPLLCSSSSSPSASTNPSIVGDLLNYLNESWTQFHATAEAKRQLIAAGFHLLNENDEWDLRPGGRYFFTRNMSCLVAFAVGEKYIVGNGFHVIAAHTDSPCLKLMEVVYGTLGSTET
;
A
#
# COMPACT_ATOMS: atom_id res chain seq x y z
N MET A 1 -33.04 -38.48 35.72
CA MET A 1 -34.19 -37.67 36.21
C MET A 1 -33.60 -36.35 36.69
N ALA A 2 -33.85 -35.17 36.14
CA ALA A 2 -35.03 -34.67 35.45
C ALA A 2 -34.67 -33.84 34.20
N THR A 3 -35.57 -33.91 33.24
CA THR A 3 -35.73 -33.16 32.00
C THR A 3 -36.25 -31.75 32.26
N ILE A 4 -35.76 -30.74 31.52
CA ILE A 4 -36.55 -29.56 31.19
C ILE A 4 -36.54 -29.39 29.67
N SER A 5 -37.73 -29.14 29.17
CA SER A 5 -38.17 -29.26 27.79
C SER A 5 -38.39 -27.87 27.18
N ARG A 6 -37.93 -27.73 25.93
CA ARG A 6 -38.57 -27.07 24.78
C ARG A 6 -38.93 -25.57 24.86
N ALA A 7 -38.34 -24.81 23.93
CA ALA A 7 -39.09 -23.90 23.08
C ALA A 7 -38.42 -23.81 21.71
N GLN A 8 -39.11 -24.32 20.68
CA GLN A 8 -38.84 -24.04 19.28
C GLN A 8 -39.40 -22.66 18.95
N LEU A 9 -38.63 -21.80 18.27
CA LEU A 9 -39.18 -20.78 17.38
C LEU A 9 -38.48 -20.91 16.03
N LEU A 10 -39.24 -21.46 15.10
CA LEU A 10 -39.00 -21.41 13.66
C LEU A 10 -39.01 -19.95 13.21
N HIS A 11 -38.04 -19.49 12.42
CA HIS A 11 -38.29 -18.63 11.27
C HIS A 11 -37.12 -18.76 10.27
N HIS A 12 -37.46 -19.20 9.07
CA HIS A 12 -36.61 -19.32 7.88
C HIS A 12 -36.46 -17.94 7.18
N PRO A 13 -35.65 -17.84 6.11
CA PRO A 13 -34.67 -16.78 5.89
C PRO A 13 -35.27 -15.53 5.23
N SER A 14 -34.70 -14.36 5.52
CA SER A 14 -34.88 -13.17 4.67
C SER A 14 -33.56 -12.83 4.01
N ALA A 15 -33.44 -13.21 2.74
CA ALA A 15 -32.43 -12.73 1.84
C ALA A 15 -32.65 -11.23 1.61
N TYR A 16 -31.89 -10.38 2.32
CA TYR A 16 -31.70 -8.99 1.93
C TYR A 16 -30.38 -8.86 1.19
N PHE A 17 -30.50 -9.18 -0.09
CA PHE A 17 -29.51 -8.93 -1.11
C PHE A 17 -29.76 -7.51 -1.64
N SER A 18 -29.08 -6.51 -1.09
CA SER A 18 -29.00 -5.18 -1.69
C SER A 18 -27.60 -5.00 -2.29
N ARG A 19 -27.50 -5.29 -3.59
CA ARG A 19 -26.42 -4.84 -4.48
C ARG A 19 -26.25 -3.33 -4.33
N LEU A 20 -25.17 -2.90 -3.69
CA LEU A 20 -24.68 -1.54 -3.85
C LEU A 20 -23.97 -1.46 -5.21
N PRO A 21 -24.42 -0.61 -6.14
CA PRO A 21 -23.69 -0.39 -7.38
C PRO A 21 -22.33 0.22 -7.05
N HIS A 22 -21.27 -0.48 -7.46
CA HIS A 22 -19.92 0.05 -7.50
C HIS A 22 -19.91 1.18 -8.54
N SER A 23 -20.05 2.41 -8.06
CA SER A 23 -19.68 3.58 -8.86
C SER A 23 -18.16 3.64 -8.89
N HIS A 24 -17.58 3.03 -9.92
CA HIS A 24 -16.22 3.34 -10.34
C HIS A 24 -16.22 4.79 -10.83
N SER A 25 -16.06 5.73 -9.90
CA SER A 25 -15.59 7.06 -10.24
C SER A 25 -14.14 6.91 -10.68
N SER A 26 -13.93 6.80 -11.99
CA SER A 26 -12.62 7.03 -12.59
C SER A 26 -12.21 8.46 -12.27
N PHE A 27 -11.47 8.64 -11.17
CA PHE A 27 -10.71 9.85 -10.91
C PHE A 27 -9.56 9.90 -11.92
N SER A 28 -9.83 10.43 -13.10
CA SER A 28 -8.78 10.89 -14.02
C SER A 28 -8.17 12.16 -13.46
N ILE A 29 -7.12 12.01 -12.65
CA ILE A 29 -6.23 13.13 -12.35
C ILE A 29 -5.48 13.43 -13.65
N ASN A 30 -5.89 14.50 -14.32
CA ASN A 30 -5.18 15.05 -15.46
C ASN A 30 -3.79 15.52 -14.99
N PHE A 31 -2.78 14.67 -15.17
CA PHE A 31 -1.39 15.08 -15.06
C PHE A 31 -1.12 16.13 -16.13
N ARG A 32 -1.05 17.40 -15.71
CA ARG A 32 -0.50 18.48 -16.51
C ARG A 32 1.00 18.20 -16.68
N ARG A 33 1.33 17.39 -17.67
CA ARG A 33 2.70 17.12 -18.13
C ARG A 33 3.35 18.49 -18.35
N ARG A 34 4.35 18.85 -17.54
CA ARG A 34 5.17 20.04 -17.80
C ARG A 34 5.80 19.85 -19.18
N LYS A 35 5.31 20.59 -20.18
CA LYS A 35 5.89 20.62 -21.53
C LYS A 35 7.26 21.31 -21.42
N PHE A 36 8.33 20.53 -21.36
CA PHE A 36 9.65 21.04 -21.71
C PHE A 36 9.70 21.25 -23.23
N SER A 37 10.19 22.42 -23.65
CA SER A 37 10.31 22.84 -25.04
C SER A 37 11.27 21.92 -25.81
N VAL A 38 10.80 21.37 -26.93
CA VAL A 38 11.57 20.54 -27.85
C VAL A 38 12.25 21.44 -28.88
N THR A 39 13.59 21.44 -28.90
CA THR A 39 14.41 21.79 -30.07
C THR A 39 14.62 20.54 -30.93
N PRO A 40 14.62 20.64 -32.28
CA PRO A 40 14.77 19.47 -33.16
C PRO A 40 16.24 19.00 -33.27
N PRO A 41 16.49 17.71 -33.58
CA PRO A 41 17.82 17.11 -33.47
C PRO A 41 18.63 17.22 -34.77
N LEU A 42 19.96 17.26 -34.63
CA LEU A 42 20.89 16.95 -35.71
C LEU A 42 21.10 15.43 -35.78
N LEU A 43 20.97 14.87 -36.99
CA LEU A 43 21.26 13.48 -37.31
C LEU A 43 22.75 13.19 -37.10
N CYS A 44 23.05 12.13 -36.34
CA CYS A 44 24.30 11.39 -36.50
C CYS A 44 23.94 9.89 -36.45
N SER A 45 24.17 9.21 -37.57
CA SER A 45 23.99 7.77 -37.69
C SER A 45 25.23 7.07 -37.17
N SER A 46 25.15 6.51 -35.98
CA SER A 46 26.08 5.49 -35.51
C SER A 46 25.29 4.24 -35.15
N SER A 47 25.51 3.18 -35.91
CA SER A 47 25.07 1.83 -35.60
C SER A 47 25.79 1.34 -34.36
N SER A 48 25.14 1.44 -33.20
CA SER A 48 25.51 0.68 -32.01
C SER A 48 24.30 -0.13 -31.56
N SER A 49 24.34 -1.43 -31.85
CA SER A 49 23.42 -2.42 -31.29
C SER A 49 23.34 -2.25 -29.77
N PRO A 50 22.14 -2.11 -29.17
CA PRO A 50 22.05 -2.11 -27.72
C PRO A 50 22.00 -3.56 -27.25
N SER A 51 23.15 -4.22 -27.20
CA SER A 51 23.37 -5.29 -26.23
C SER A 51 23.74 -4.63 -24.89
N ALA A 52 22.82 -3.84 -24.34
CA ALA A 52 22.97 -3.34 -22.99
C ALA A 52 22.50 -4.46 -22.05
N SER A 53 23.45 -5.21 -21.51
CA SER A 53 23.25 -5.94 -20.27
C SER A 53 22.98 -4.91 -19.17
N THR A 54 21.73 -4.46 -19.06
CA THR A 54 21.29 -3.49 -18.07
C THR A 54 21.30 -4.18 -16.71
N ASN A 55 22.47 -4.20 -16.07
CA ASN A 55 22.49 -4.34 -14.62
C ASN A 55 21.72 -3.12 -14.08
N PRO A 56 20.60 -3.32 -13.37
CA PRO A 56 19.89 -2.19 -12.79
C PRO A 56 20.86 -1.46 -11.85
N SER A 57 21.06 -0.17 -12.10
CA SER A 57 21.89 0.66 -11.24
C SER A 57 21.13 0.88 -9.95
N ILE A 58 21.71 0.52 -8.79
CA ILE A 58 21.11 0.75 -7.47
C ILE A 58 20.69 2.22 -7.28
N VAL A 59 21.44 3.16 -7.87
CA VAL A 59 21.10 4.58 -7.87
C VAL A 59 19.86 4.85 -8.72
N GLY A 60 19.75 4.20 -9.88
CA GLY A 60 18.57 4.31 -10.75
C GLY A 60 17.31 3.76 -10.09
N ASP A 61 17.40 2.61 -9.43
CA ASP A 61 16.28 2.00 -8.70
C ASP A 61 15.84 2.86 -7.52
N LEU A 62 16.80 3.44 -6.78
CA LEU A 62 16.50 4.39 -5.71
C LEU A 62 15.80 5.64 -6.24
N LEU A 63 16.29 6.22 -7.35
CA LEU A 63 15.63 7.39 -7.96
C LEU A 63 14.21 7.06 -8.44
N ASN A 64 14.00 5.87 -9.01
CA ASN A 64 12.67 5.40 -9.37
C ASN A 64 11.75 5.27 -8.15
N TYR A 65 12.24 4.67 -7.07
CA TYR A 65 11.51 4.59 -5.81
C TYR A 65 11.12 5.97 -5.29
N LEU A 66 12.07 6.92 -5.25
CA LEU A 66 11.82 8.28 -4.76
C LEU A 66 10.82 9.05 -5.63
N ASN A 67 10.88 8.89 -6.96
CA ASN A 67 9.94 9.54 -7.88
C ASN A 67 8.50 9.07 -7.67
N GLU A 68 8.30 7.81 -7.30
CA GLU A 68 6.98 7.25 -6.99
C GLU A 68 6.54 7.50 -5.53
N SER A 69 7.40 8.09 -4.68
CA SER A 69 7.23 8.15 -3.21
C SER A 69 7.10 9.56 -2.64
N TRP A 70 6.31 10.45 -3.25
CA TRP A 70 6.20 11.86 -2.82
C TRP A 70 5.48 12.12 -1.49
N THR A 71 4.92 11.08 -0.85
CA THR A 71 4.34 11.13 0.49
C THR A 71 4.56 9.78 1.17
N GLN A 72 4.46 9.74 2.50
CA GLN A 72 4.54 8.50 3.30
C GLN A 72 3.60 7.37 2.84
N PHE A 73 2.42 7.72 2.30
CA PHE A 73 1.46 6.74 1.76
C PHE A 73 1.94 6.14 0.44
N HIS A 74 2.51 6.99 -0.43
CA HIS A 74 3.06 6.56 -1.72
C HIS A 74 4.35 5.74 -1.53
N ALA A 75 5.22 6.14 -0.60
CA ALA A 75 6.38 5.35 -0.19
C ALA A 75 5.97 3.94 0.28
N THR A 76 4.96 3.86 1.15
CA THR A 76 4.44 2.58 1.63
C THR A 76 3.83 1.75 0.50
N ALA A 77 3.10 2.38 -0.42
CA ALA A 77 2.50 1.70 -1.57
C ALA A 77 3.55 1.14 -2.54
N GLU A 78 4.61 1.90 -2.80
CA GLU A 78 5.73 1.46 -3.66
C GLU A 78 6.53 0.33 -3.00
N ALA A 79 6.85 0.43 -1.70
CA ALA A 79 7.47 -0.66 -0.96
C ALA A 79 6.62 -1.94 -0.97
N LYS A 80 5.30 -1.81 -0.79
CA LYS A 80 4.34 -2.91 -0.92
C LYS A 80 4.40 -3.54 -2.32
N ARG A 81 4.44 -2.74 -3.38
CA ARG A 81 4.53 -3.24 -4.77
C ARG A 81 5.79 -4.06 -4.97
N GLN A 82 6.93 -3.57 -4.48
CA GLN A 82 8.21 -4.27 -4.58
C GLN A 82 8.23 -5.58 -3.77
N LEU A 83 7.65 -5.59 -2.57
CA LEU A 83 7.54 -6.79 -1.74
C LEU A 83 6.67 -7.87 -2.39
N ILE A 84 5.54 -7.49 -2.98
CA ILE A 84 4.69 -8.41 -3.74
C ILE A 84 5.46 -8.99 -4.93
N ALA A 85 6.18 -8.15 -5.68
CA ALA A 85 7.01 -8.60 -6.79
C ALA A 85 8.14 -9.56 -6.34
N ALA A 86 8.66 -9.38 -5.13
CA ALA A 86 9.63 -10.29 -4.50
C ALA A 86 9.00 -11.56 -3.89
N GLY A 87 7.69 -11.75 -4.05
CA GLY A 87 6.96 -12.93 -3.56
C GLY A 87 6.73 -12.93 -2.05
N PHE A 88 6.54 -11.76 -1.44
CA PHE A 88 6.03 -11.67 -0.07
C PHE A 88 4.50 -11.75 -0.06
N HIS A 89 3.95 -12.39 0.97
CA HIS A 89 2.52 -12.50 1.19
C HIS A 89 2.00 -11.37 2.07
N LEU A 90 0.94 -10.69 1.61
CA LEU A 90 0.28 -9.65 2.38
C LEU A 90 -0.58 -10.30 3.48
N LEU A 91 -0.35 -9.87 4.73
CA LEU A 91 -1.16 -10.23 5.89
C LEU A 91 -2.11 -9.09 6.25
N ASN A 92 -3.25 -9.46 6.81
CA ASN A 92 -4.18 -8.53 7.44
C ASN A 92 -3.94 -8.57 8.96
N GLU A 93 -3.79 -7.40 9.57
CA GLU A 93 -3.46 -7.27 10.99
C GLU A 93 -4.58 -7.76 11.93
N ASN A 94 -5.81 -7.86 11.44
CA ASN A 94 -6.96 -8.30 12.24
C ASN A 94 -7.21 -9.82 12.19
N ASP A 95 -6.50 -10.53 11.31
CA ASP A 95 -6.69 -11.97 11.12
C ASP A 95 -5.67 -12.76 11.95
N GLU A 96 -6.00 -14.02 12.27
CA GLU A 96 -5.01 -14.94 12.84
C GLU A 96 -3.98 -15.34 11.78
N TRP A 97 -2.70 -15.35 12.13
CA TRP A 97 -1.61 -15.58 11.17
C TRP A 97 -1.09 -17.01 11.24
N ASP A 98 -1.23 -17.73 10.13
CA ASP A 98 -0.57 -19.03 9.93
C ASP A 98 0.81 -18.83 9.27
N LEU A 99 1.83 -18.66 10.10
CA LEU A 99 3.21 -18.42 9.65
C LEU A 99 3.98 -19.73 9.45
N ARG A 100 4.50 -19.95 8.24
CA ARG A 100 5.31 -21.12 7.89
C ARG A 100 6.81 -20.80 7.84
N PRO A 101 7.70 -21.72 8.30
CA PRO A 101 9.14 -21.63 8.04
C PRO A 101 9.45 -21.50 6.55
N GLY A 102 10.41 -20.65 6.20
CA GLY A 102 10.72 -20.29 4.80
C GLY A 102 9.76 -19.25 4.20
N GLY A 103 8.67 -18.91 4.89
CA GLY A 103 7.69 -17.93 4.42
C GLY A 103 8.17 -16.49 4.52
N ARG A 104 7.64 -15.63 3.64
CA ARG A 104 7.92 -14.19 3.59
C ARG A 104 6.61 -13.43 3.63
N TYR A 105 6.47 -12.52 4.58
CA TYR A 105 5.21 -11.88 4.90
C TYR A 105 5.39 -10.39 5.15
N PHE A 106 4.34 -9.62 4.93
CA PHE A 106 4.32 -8.21 5.30
C PHE A 106 2.90 -7.76 5.60
N PHE A 107 2.77 -6.70 6.39
CA PHE A 107 1.50 -6.01 6.61
C PHE A 107 1.73 -4.50 6.62
N THR A 108 0.64 -3.76 6.49
CA THR A 108 0.65 -2.29 6.54
C THR A 108 -0.30 -1.79 7.62
N ARG A 109 0.11 -0.76 8.36
CA ARG A 109 -0.73 -0.08 9.35
C ARG A 109 -1.00 1.35 8.89
N ASN A 110 -2.29 1.73 8.88
CA ASN A 110 -2.76 3.05 8.41
C ASN A 110 -2.29 3.43 6.99
N MET A 111 -1.87 2.45 6.17
CA MET A 111 -1.28 2.63 4.84
C MET A 111 -0.01 3.50 4.77
N SER A 112 0.51 3.99 5.90
CA SER A 112 1.71 4.84 5.98
C SER A 112 2.89 4.15 6.65
N CYS A 113 2.65 3.00 7.28
CA CYS A 113 3.66 2.16 7.91
C CYS A 113 3.61 0.76 7.29
N LEU A 114 4.78 0.17 7.10
CA LEU A 114 4.95 -1.16 6.54
C LEU A 114 5.95 -1.96 7.38
N VAL A 115 5.59 -3.21 7.69
CA VAL A 115 6.47 -4.16 8.34
C VAL A 115 6.56 -5.39 7.45
N ALA A 116 7.78 -5.76 7.05
CA ALA A 116 8.06 -6.96 6.27
C ALA A 116 9.03 -7.85 7.03
N PHE A 117 8.81 -9.16 7.01
CA PHE A 117 9.65 -10.14 7.68
C PHE A 117 9.70 -11.45 6.90
N ALA A 118 10.81 -12.17 7.04
CA ALA A 118 11.01 -13.49 6.48
C ALA A 118 11.31 -14.47 7.62
N VAL A 119 10.61 -15.59 7.65
CA VAL A 119 10.84 -16.66 8.62
C VAL A 119 11.88 -17.60 8.02
N GLY A 120 13.03 -17.75 8.68
CA GLY A 120 14.06 -18.68 8.22
C GLY A 120 13.56 -20.12 8.19
N GLU A 121 14.05 -20.94 7.25
CA GLU A 121 13.63 -22.35 7.12
C GLU A 121 13.91 -23.19 8.38
N LYS A 122 14.98 -22.84 9.10
CA LYS A 122 15.39 -23.51 10.35
C LYS A 122 14.95 -22.74 11.60
N TYR A 123 14.01 -21.80 11.46
CA TYR A 123 13.50 -21.05 12.60
C TYR A 123 12.77 -21.99 13.57
N ILE A 124 13.12 -21.87 14.84
CA ILE A 124 12.41 -22.50 15.95
C ILE A 124 12.04 -21.43 16.96
N VAL A 125 10.96 -21.65 17.70
CA VAL A 125 10.51 -20.73 18.75
C VAL A 125 11.64 -20.53 19.77
N GLY A 126 11.97 -19.27 20.05
CA GLY A 126 13.09 -18.87 20.90
C GLY A 126 14.33 -18.38 20.15
N ASN A 127 14.40 -18.58 18.83
CA ASN A 127 15.43 -17.93 18.02
C ASN A 127 15.25 -16.40 17.98
N GLY A 128 16.36 -15.68 17.83
CA GLY A 128 16.38 -14.22 17.75
C GLY A 128 15.92 -13.65 16.40
N PHE A 129 15.93 -12.32 16.32
CA PHE A 129 15.53 -11.55 15.13
C PHE A 129 16.66 -10.63 14.67
N HIS A 130 16.79 -10.46 13.36
CA HIS A 130 17.57 -9.39 12.75
C HIS A 130 16.60 -8.33 12.24
N VAL A 131 16.71 -7.11 12.77
CA VAL A 131 15.73 -6.04 12.51
C VAL A 131 16.45 -4.81 11.95
N ILE A 132 15.91 -4.27 10.87
CA ILE A 132 16.30 -2.97 10.29
C ILE A 132 15.06 -2.09 10.35
N ALA A 133 15.21 -0.86 10.79
CA ALA A 133 14.13 0.12 10.89
C ALA A 133 14.49 1.41 10.17
N ALA A 134 13.50 1.99 9.51
CA ALA A 134 13.54 3.30 8.86
C ALA A 134 12.15 3.93 8.95
N HIS A 135 12.03 5.21 8.58
CA HIS A 135 10.75 5.92 8.53
C HIS A 135 10.38 6.29 7.10
N THR A 136 9.08 6.32 6.78
CA THR A 136 8.54 6.56 5.43
C THR A 136 8.17 8.02 5.19
N ASP A 137 8.06 8.81 6.24
CA ASP A 137 7.72 10.23 6.19
C ASP A 137 8.95 11.10 5.98
N SER A 138 8.70 12.32 5.55
CA SER A 138 9.71 13.36 5.39
C SER A 138 9.08 14.71 5.70
N PRO A 139 9.86 15.70 6.17
CA PRO A 139 9.34 17.04 6.41
C PRO A 139 8.61 17.57 5.17
N CYS A 140 7.34 17.95 5.33
CA CYS A 140 6.51 18.46 4.26
C CYS A 140 5.47 19.46 4.78
N LEU A 141 4.98 20.33 3.90
CA LEU A 141 3.86 21.19 4.20
C LEU A 141 2.56 20.37 4.14
N LYS A 142 1.76 20.43 5.20
CA LYS A 142 0.45 19.78 5.26
C LYS A 142 -0.65 20.82 5.30
N LEU A 143 -1.71 20.57 4.53
CA LEU A 143 -2.89 21.42 4.54
C LEU A 143 -3.59 21.28 5.90
N MET A 144 -3.94 22.42 6.50
CA MET A 144 -4.77 22.46 7.70
C MET A 144 -6.25 22.41 7.30
N GLU A 145 -7.06 21.69 8.06
CA GLU A 145 -8.51 21.74 7.92
C GLU A 145 -9.02 23.13 8.31
N VAL A 146 -9.85 23.75 7.47
CA VAL A 146 -10.51 25.03 7.79
C VAL A 146 -11.94 24.74 8.19
N VAL A 147 -12.25 24.93 9.48
CA VAL A 147 -13.63 24.96 9.97
C VAL A 147 -14.07 26.42 10.00
N TYR A 148 -14.95 26.81 9.07
CA TYR A 148 -15.62 28.10 9.18
C TYR A 148 -16.62 28.03 10.34
N GLY A 149 -16.37 28.80 11.40
CA GLY A 149 -17.31 28.90 12.51
C GLY A 149 -18.64 29.46 12.01
N THR A 150 -19.74 28.79 12.36
CA THR A 150 -21.07 29.39 12.29
C THR A 150 -21.03 30.65 13.16
N LEU A 151 -20.91 31.82 12.53
CA LEU A 151 -21.11 33.09 13.21
C LEU A 151 -22.52 33.02 13.79
N GLY A 152 -22.60 32.92 15.12
CA GLY A 152 -23.86 32.91 15.85
C GLY A 152 -24.60 34.20 15.58
N SER A 153 -25.56 34.14 14.66
CA SER A 153 -26.63 35.12 14.56
C SER A 153 -27.59 34.88 15.73
N THR A 154 -27.38 35.59 16.82
CA THR A 154 -28.47 35.96 17.74
C THR A 154 -28.46 37.47 17.84
N GLU A 155 -29.19 38.10 16.93
CA GLU A 155 -29.73 39.45 17.09
C GLU A 155 -30.71 39.49 18.28
N THR A 156 -30.75 40.68 18.90
CA THR A 156 -31.74 41.27 19.83
C THR A 156 -31.90 40.69 21.22
#